data_AF-B1ZC45-F1
#
_entry.id   AF-B1ZC45-F1
#
_cell.length_a   1.000
_cell.length_b   1.000
_cell.length_c   1.000
_cell.angle_alpha   90.00
_cell.angle_beta   90.00
_cell.angle_gamma   90.00
#
_symmetry.space_group_name_H-M   'P 1'
#
loop_
_entity.id
_entity.type
_entity.pdbx_description
1 polymer ?
#
loop_
_entity_poly.entity_id
_entity_poly.type
_entity_poly.pdbx_seq_one_letter_code
_entity_poly.pdbx_strand_id
1 'polypeptide(L)'
;MKLFAIPLVLALSLASGSALAHGEAPKAAHGGLVQEAQELWLELVVKDTDVTVYVLDEMRKPVPASQVSGTATVLVGGKSYKVDLSPAGSNSVQGKLPVAASGQVVATVSLKVGGKAATARFTNKA
;
A
#
# COMPACT_ATOMS: atom_id res chain seq x y z
N MET A 1 -1.26 -23.44 52.86
CA MET A 1 -0.36 -22.46 52.21
C MET A 1 -0.72 -22.42 50.73
N LYS A 2 -1.17 -21.27 50.22
CA LYS A 2 -1.70 -21.13 48.85
C LYS A 2 -0.54 -20.85 47.88
N LEU A 3 -0.33 -21.72 46.92
CA LEU A 3 0.68 -21.58 45.86
C LEU A 3 0.10 -20.69 44.75
N PHE A 4 0.76 -19.56 44.46
CA PHE A 4 0.47 -18.73 43.29
C PHE A 4 1.43 -19.12 42.17
N ALA A 5 0.88 -19.65 41.07
CA ALA A 5 1.62 -19.90 39.83
C ALA A 5 1.60 -18.63 38.97
N ILE A 6 2.78 -18.15 38.58
CA ILE A 6 2.96 -16.98 37.70
C ILE A 6 3.08 -17.49 36.26
N PRO A 7 2.26 -17.05 35.29
CA PRO A 7 2.47 -17.40 33.90
C PRO A 7 3.59 -16.55 33.28
N LEU A 8 4.58 -17.22 32.70
CA LEU A 8 5.66 -16.65 31.90
C LEU A 8 5.11 -16.28 30.52
N VAL A 9 4.93 -14.99 30.25
CA VAL A 9 4.55 -14.48 28.92
C VAL A 9 5.82 -14.36 28.07
N LEU A 10 5.96 -15.22 27.06
CA LEU A 10 7.04 -15.17 26.09
C LEU A 10 6.72 -14.13 25.00
N ALA A 11 7.35 -12.97 25.06
CA ALA A 11 7.24 -11.95 24.02
C ALA A 11 8.10 -12.36 22.81
N LEU A 12 7.45 -12.79 21.72
CA LEU A 12 8.11 -12.96 20.42
C LEU A 12 8.39 -11.58 19.82
N SER A 13 9.64 -11.14 19.87
CA SER A 13 10.14 -10.03 19.08
C SER A 13 10.21 -10.44 17.61
N LEU A 14 9.28 -9.96 16.78
CA LEU A 14 9.38 -10.10 15.33
C LEU A 14 10.60 -9.32 14.84
N ALA A 15 11.62 -10.04 14.38
CA ALA A 15 12.71 -9.47 13.62
C ALA A 15 12.14 -8.83 12.34
N SER A 16 12.33 -7.52 12.18
CA SER A 16 11.99 -6.82 10.96
C SER A 16 12.98 -7.25 9.88
N GLY A 17 12.52 -8.06 8.92
CA GLY A 17 13.33 -8.48 7.79
C GLY A 17 13.77 -7.27 6.97
N SER A 18 15.07 -7.08 6.82
CA SER A 18 15.66 -6.14 5.89
C SER A 18 15.29 -6.56 4.47
N ALA A 19 14.30 -5.93 3.87
CA ALA A 19 14.01 -6.09 2.45
C ALA A 19 15.19 -5.50 1.67
N LEU A 20 15.92 -6.35 0.95
CA LEU A 20 16.88 -5.91 -0.06
C LEU A 20 16.07 -5.25 -1.18
N ALA A 21 16.07 -3.92 -1.22
CA ALA A 21 15.40 -3.16 -2.27
C ALA A 21 15.99 -3.55 -3.63
N HIS A 22 15.18 -4.11 -4.53
CA HIS A 22 15.63 -4.51 -5.86
C HIS A 22 15.74 -3.26 -6.75
N GLY A 23 16.87 -2.57 -6.68
CA GLY A 23 17.20 -1.44 -7.54
C GLY A 23 16.63 -0.08 -7.09
N GLU A 24 17.01 0.98 -7.82
CA GLU A 24 16.55 2.34 -7.53
C GLU A 24 15.06 2.50 -7.89
N ALA A 25 14.31 3.09 -6.96
CA ALA A 25 12.89 3.38 -7.15
C ALA A 25 12.67 4.28 -8.38
N PRO A 26 11.66 4.00 -9.22
CA PRO A 26 11.31 4.88 -10.32
C PRO A 26 10.82 6.22 -9.78
N LYS A 27 11.01 7.27 -10.57
CA LYS A 27 10.40 8.58 -10.30
C LYS A 27 8.88 8.45 -10.31
N ALA A 28 8.21 9.15 -9.40
CA ALA A 28 6.76 9.33 -9.41
C ALA A 28 6.34 10.05 -10.71
N ALA A 29 5.72 9.33 -11.64
CA ALA A 29 5.34 9.83 -12.95
C ALA A 29 4.03 10.64 -12.91
N HIS A 30 3.21 10.42 -11.89
CA HIS A 30 1.88 10.98 -11.71
C HIS A 30 1.81 11.93 -10.50
N GLY A 31 2.97 12.28 -9.91
CA GLY A 31 3.08 13.16 -8.74
C GLY A 31 2.69 12.50 -7.42
N GLY A 32 2.66 11.16 -7.38
CA GLY A 32 2.31 10.38 -6.20
C GLY A 32 3.49 10.00 -5.31
N LEU A 33 3.22 9.05 -4.40
CA LEU A 33 4.21 8.39 -3.56
C LEU A 33 4.56 7.04 -4.18
N VAL A 34 5.84 6.75 -4.35
CA VAL A 34 6.30 5.48 -4.92
C VAL A 34 6.81 4.56 -3.81
N GLN A 35 6.41 3.29 -3.85
CA GLN A 35 6.92 2.23 -2.98
C GLN A 35 7.09 0.91 -3.74
N GLU A 36 8.06 0.12 -3.33
CA GLU A 36 8.25 -1.27 -3.79
C GLU A 36 7.26 -2.20 -3.08
N ALA A 37 6.74 -3.19 -3.80
CA ALA A 37 5.82 -4.20 -3.29
C ALA A 37 6.08 -5.56 -3.95
N GLN A 38 6.97 -6.37 -3.36
CA GLN A 38 7.61 -7.50 -4.06
C GLN A 38 8.33 -7.00 -5.32
N GLU A 39 8.18 -7.68 -6.46
CA GLU A 39 8.76 -7.33 -7.77
C GLU A 39 7.98 -6.24 -8.51
N LEU A 40 7.25 -5.38 -7.79
CA LEU A 40 6.41 -4.32 -8.37
C LEU A 40 6.77 -2.96 -7.80
N TRP A 41 6.63 -1.94 -8.62
CA TRP A 41 6.61 -0.54 -8.19
C TRP A 41 5.19 -0.01 -8.21
N LEU A 42 4.74 0.49 -7.07
CA LEU A 42 3.43 1.07 -6.90
C LEU A 42 3.56 2.58 -6.71
N GLU A 43 2.87 3.36 -7.53
CA GLU A 43 2.70 4.80 -7.32
C GLU A 43 1.28 5.08 -6.83
N LEU A 44 1.17 5.58 -5.60
CA LEU A 44 -0.08 6.00 -4.99
C LEU A 44 -0.30 7.50 -5.21
N VAL A 45 -1.41 7.86 -5.84
CA VAL A 45 -1.90 9.24 -5.94
C VAL A 45 -3.21 9.33 -5.16
N VAL A 46 -3.24 10.21 -4.16
CA VAL A 46 -4.47 10.55 -3.44
C VAL A 46 -4.75 12.03 -3.68
N LYS A 47 -5.88 12.33 -4.32
CA LYS A 47 -6.29 13.71 -4.62
C LYS A 47 -7.77 13.86 -4.34
N ASP A 48 -8.13 14.83 -3.50
CA ASP A 48 -9.49 15.01 -3.00
C ASP A 48 -10.03 13.68 -2.44
N THR A 49 -11.04 13.10 -3.08
CA THR A 49 -11.60 11.79 -2.70
C THR A 49 -11.01 10.62 -3.48
N ASP A 50 -10.26 10.89 -4.54
CA ASP A 50 -9.81 9.86 -5.47
C ASP A 50 -8.52 9.21 -4.97
N VAL A 51 -8.50 7.88 -5.01
CA VAL A 51 -7.35 7.04 -4.66
C VAL A 51 -6.99 6.24 -5.90
N THR A 52 -5.86 6.56 -6.51
CA THR A 52 -5.36 5.89 -7.72
C THR A 52 -4.03 5.22 -7.42
N VAL A 53 -3.86 3.99 -7.90
CA VAL A 53 -2.61 3.24 -7.79
C VAL A 53 -2.17 2.85 -9.20
N TYR A 54 -1.00 3.31 -9.61
CA TYR A 54 -0.33 2.88 -10.85
C TYR A 54 0.63 1.74 -10.53
N VAL A 55 0.69 0.76 -11.42
CA VAL A 55 1.49 -0.45 -11.23
C VAL A 55 2.52 -0.59 -12.35
N LEU A 56 3.79 -0.72 -11.98
CA LEU A 56 4.87 -1.12 -12.86
C LEU A 56 5.49 -2.44 -12.38
N ASP A 57 6.02 -3.23 -13.30
CA ASP A 57 6.84 -4.39 -12.99
C ASP A 57 8.27 -3.99 -12.55
N GLU A 58 9.09 -4.97 -12.17
CA GLU A 58 10.50 -4.79 -11.78
C GLU A 58 11.34 -4.07 -12.85
N MET A 59 10.97 -4.23 -14.14
CA MET A 59 11.62 -3.58 -15.29
C MET A 59 11.05 -2.18 -15.58
N ARG A 60 10.18 -1.66 -14.70
CA ARG A 60 9.47 -0.37 -14.82
C ARG A 60 8.51 -0.32 -16.01
N LYS A 61 7.99 -1.46 -16.46
CA LYS A 61 6.98 -1.53 -17.51
C LYS A 61 5.57 -1.48 -16.92
N PRO A 62 4.60 -0.80 -17.57
CA PRO A 62 3.22 -0.77 -17.11
C PRO A 62 2.59 -2.15 -17.04
N VAL A 63 1.99 -2.48 -15.90
CA VAL A 63 1.17 -3.68 -15.76
C VAL A 63 -0.26 -3.38 -16.17
N PRO A 64 -0.90 -4.17 -17.06
CA PRO A 64 -2.29 -3.93 -17.47
C PRO A 64 -3.25 -3.91 -16.29
N ALA A 65 -4.11 -2.88 -16.22
CA ALA A 65 -5.06 -2.69 -15.13
C ALA A 65 -6.01 -3.89 -14.94
N SER A 66 -6.35 -4.60 -16.02
CA SER A 66 -7.20 -5.80 -15.99
C SER A 66 -6.59 -6.98 -15.20
N GLN A 67 -5.28 -6.97 -14.95
CA GLN A 67 -4.59 -7.98 -14.15
C GLN A 67 -4.51 -7.62 -12.67
N VAL A 68 -4.97 -6.41 -12.31
CA VAL A 68 -4.83 -5.83 -10.97
C VAL A 68 -6.20 -5.76 -10.30
N SER A 69 -6.28 -6.27 -9.09
CA SER A 69 -7.43 -6.11 -8.20
C SER A 69 -6.92 -5.84 -6.78
N GLY A 70 -7.72 -5.24 -5.91
CA GLY A 70 -7.30 -5.02 -4.54
C GLY A 70 -8.01 -3.89 -3.84
N THR A 71 -7.40 -3.45 -2.74
CA THR A 71 -7.97 -2.42 -1.85
C THR A 71 -6.88 -1.48 -1.35
N ALA A 72 -7.26 -0.25 -1.03
CA ALA A 72 -6.44 0.69 -0.28
C ALA A 72 -7.11 1.00 1.06
N THR A 73 -6.36 0.88 2.15
CA THR A 73 -6.77 1.43 3.45
C THR A 73 -6.08 2.76 3.66
N VAL A 74 -6.84 3.85 3.73
CA VAL A 74 -6.32 5.22 3.85
C VAL A 74 -6.74 5.80 5.19
N LEU A 75 -5.79 6.41 5.90
CA LEU A 75 -6.04 7.16 7.12
C LEU A 75 -6.34 8.62 6.76
N VAL A 76 -7.53 9.12 7.12
CA VAL A 76 -7.93 10.52 6.94
C VAL A 76 -8.46 11.05 8.27
N GLY A 77 -7.85 12.11 8.80
CA GLY A 77 -8.26 12.72 10.08
C GLY A 77 -8.29 11.74 11.26
N GLY A 78 -7.35 10.77 11.30
CA GLY A 78 -7.28 9.74 12.35
C GLY A 78 -8.27 8.57 12.18
N LYS A 79 -9.08 8.54 11.12
CA LYS A 79 -10.00 7.45 10.80
C LYS A 79 -9.52 6.64 9.59
N SER A 80 -9.64 5.32 9.67
CA SER A 80 -9.28 4.42 8.57
C SER A 80 -10.47 4.16 7.66
N TYR A 81 -10.24 4.32 6.35
CA TYR A 81 -11.22 4.04 5.30
C TYR A 81 -10.67 2.97 4.37
N LYS A 82 -11.42 1.88 4.19
CA LYS A 82 -11.10 0.87 3.18
C LYS A 82 -11.79 1.25 1.87
N VAL A 83 -11.02 1.28 0.80
CA VAL A 83 -11.43 1.64 -0.56
C VAL A 83 -11.17 0.45 -1.45
N ASP A 84 -12.22 -0.06 -2.10
CA ASP A 84 -12.07 -1.07 -3.15
C ASP A 84 -11.57 -0.40 -4.43
N LEU A 85 -10.60 -1.05 -5.08
CA LEU A 85 -9.95 -0.51 -6.27
C LEU A 85 -10.40 -1.30 -7.50
N SER A 86 -10.85 -0.58 -8.52
CA SER A 86 -11.27 -1.13 -9.82
C SER A 86 -10.33 -0.66 -10.93
N PRO A 87 -10.14 -1.45 -12.01
CA PRO A 87 -9.34 -1.03 -13.17
C PRO A 87 -9.75 0.35 -13.70
N ALA A 88 -8.75 1.20 -13.91
CA ALA A 88 -8.91 2.55 -14.45
C ALA A 88 -7.75 2.85 -15.42
N GLY A 89 -8.04 3.38 -16.61
CA GLY A 89 -7.00 3.60 -17.63
C GLY A 89 -6.29 2.32 -18.05
N SER A 90 -5.03 2.45 -18.50
CA SER A 90 -4.24 1.32 -19.03
C SER A 90 -3.55 0.49 -17.95
N ASN A 91 -3.01 1.12 -16.90
CA ASN A 91 -2.14 0.48 -15.90
C ASN A 91 -2.39 0.97 -14.46
N SER A 92 -3.60 1.45 -14.19
CA SER A 92 -3.99 1.90 -12.86
C SER A 92 -5.25 1.21 -12.37
N VAL A 93 -5.41 1.21 -11.05
CA VAL A 93 -6.68 0.92 -10.39
C VAL A 93 -7.06 2.13 -9.54
N GLN A 94 -8.36 2.40 -9.45
CA GLN A 94 -8.89 3.57 -8.76
C GLN A 94 -10.08 3.19 -7.88
N GLY A 95 -10.23 3.93 -6.78
CA GLY A 95 -11.43 3.94 -5.96
C GLY A 95 -11.65 5.31 -5.34
N LYS A 96 -12.73 5.44 -4.55
CA LYS A 96 -13.15 6.72 -3.98
C LYS A 96 -13.31 6.63 -2.46
N LEU A 97 -12.75 7.60 -1.75
CA LEU A 97 -12.98 7.82 -0.33
C LEU A 97 -14.34 8.50 -0.12
N PRO A 98 -15.00 8.24 1.01
CA PRO A 98 -16.24 8.93 1.37
C PRO A 98 -16.01 10.38 1.83
N VAL A 99 -14.76 10.75 2.10
CA VAL A 99 -14.33 12.08 2.55
C VAL A 99 -13.05 12.47 1.80
N ALA A 100 -12.86 13.77 1.56
CA ALA A 100 -11.64 14.24 0.93
C ALA A 100 -10.43 14.02 1.85
N ALA A 101 -9.36 13.43 1.31
CA ALA A 101 -8.08 13.37 1.98
C ALA A 101 -7.50 14.79 2.05
N SER A 102 -7.05 15.17 3.24
CA SER A 102 -6.38 16.46 3.49
C SER A 102 -5.21 16.26 4.45
N GLY A 103 -4.14 17.01 4.24
CA GLY A 103 -2.93 16.93 5.05
C GLY A 103 -2.09 15.66 4.80
N GLN A 104 -1.64 15.03 5.89
CA GLN A 104 -0.78 13.85 5.81
C GLN A 104 -1.56 12.63 5.29
N VAL A 105 -1.00 11.98 4.27
CA VAL A 105 -1.51 10.73 3.70
C VAL A 105 -0.74 9.57 4.31
N VAL A 106 -1.45 8.70 5.00
CA VAL A 106 -0.96 7.38 5.41
C VAL A 106 -1.89 6.33 4.81
N ALA A 107 -1.34 5.43 4.00
CA ALA A 107 -2.14 4.41 3.32
C ALA A 107 -1.43 3.06 3.28
N THR A 108 -2.18 1.98 3.35
CA THR A 108 -1.71 0.63 3.02
C THR A 108 -2.48 0.15 1.80
N VAL A 109 -1.78 -0.20 0.73
CA VAL A 109 -2.36 -0.73 -0.50
C VAL A 109 -2.07 -2.22 -0.56
N SER A 110 -3.10 -3.03 -0.79
CA SER A 110 -2.99 -4.48 -0.97
C SER A 110 -3.60 -4.87 -2.30
N LEU A 111 -2.77 -5.35 -3.22
CA LEU A 111 -3.14 -5.75 -4.57
C LEU A 111 -2.93 -7.24 -4.79
N LYS A 112 -3.66 -7.79 -5.75
CA LYS A 112 -3.39 -9.06 -6.42
C LYS A 112 -3.14 -8.76 -7.89
N VAL A 113 -1.95 -9.10 -8.38
CA VAL A 113 -1.47 -8.85 -9.74
C VAL A 113 -1.12 -10.17 -10.38
N GLY A 114 -1.87 -10.56 -11.42
CA GLY A 114 -1.62 -11.84 -12.12
C GLY A 114 -1.62 -13.07 -11.20
N GLY A 115 -2.38 -13.02 -10.09
CA GLY A 115 -2.43 -14.09 -9.10
C GLY A 115 -1.53 -13.90 -7.87
N LYS A 116 -0.49 -13.04 -7.94
CA LYS A 116 0.44 -12.79 -6.84
C LYS A 116 -0.04 -11.62 -5.96
N ALA A 117 0.04 -11.76 -4.63
CA ALA A 117 -0.41 -10.73 -3.69
C ALA A 117 0.74 -9.77 -3.34
N ALA A 118 0.58 -8.47 -3.55
CA ALA A 118 1.54 -7.41 -3.25
C ALA A 118 0.96 -6.43 -2.23
N THR A 119 1.77 -5.95 -1.27
CA THR A 119 1.32 -4.92 -0.31
C THR A 119 2.41 -3.91 -0.07
N ALA A 120 2.05 -2.63 -0.05
CA ALA A 120 2.93 -1.52 0.28
C ALA A 120 2.24 -0.53 1.23
N ARG A 121 3.04 0.13 2.06
CA ARG A 121 2.60 1.20 2.95
C ARG A 121 3.23 2.52 2.49
N PHE A 122 2.39 3.54 2.38
CA PHE A 122 2.74 4.87 1.94
C PHE A 122 2.56 5.85 3.10
N THR A 123 3.52 6.76 3.22
CA THR A 123 3.39 7.94 4.06
C THR A 123 4.04 9.10 3.32
N ASN A 124 3.35 10.22 3.16
CA ASN A 124 4.06 11.45 2.85
C ASN A 124 4.70 11.97 4.15
N LYS A 125 5.86 12.62 4.01
CA LYS A 125 6.37 13.47 5.08
C LYS A 125 5.51 14.73 5.10
N ALA A 126 5.07 15.12 6.29
CA ALA A 126 4.38 16.39 6.52
C ALA A 126 5.33 17.57 6.25
#